data_AF-A0A257H6R1-F1
#
_entry.id   AF-A0A257H6R1-F1
#
_cell.length_a   1.000
_cell.length_b   1.000
_cell.length_c   1.000
_cell.angle_alpha   90.00
_cell.angle_beta   90.00
_cell.angle_gamma   90.00
#
_symmetry.space_group_name_H-M   'P 1'
#
loop_
_entity.id
_entity.type
_entity.pdbx_description
1 polymer ?
#
loop_
_entity_poly.entity_id
_entity_poly.type
_entity_poly.pdbx_seq_one_letter_code
_entity_poly.pdbx_strand_id
1 'polypeptide(L)'
;MLVRPKSDPVVIATISAEKKPDPVAVKDPLFSFSRGIAIKHVVGMSEQLLTLIEAGLPLDRALHISLGSLTNDRFRRVMESVVIEVEKGSTLADAFAKFPSVFPRLYVNMVRAGEEGGVLPLVIRRLVEFYVRSIEFRSFLITSSIYPAVLFVFGVSALLGLTVFVLPKFGQIFADMNQTLPLPAAILISAGEYLQQNGMYLVCILMLLVLAFLQALQKPYWLELWQRTLLRMPLIGNLILKIQLANVCRTWGTLMSSGVPILTGMRIVRSLSSNIPLTLALDKVVSAVQEGKGVATPILADPFFPRLLGQLATVGEESGALDKMLLKVADQYETDIQKATRNLVSVFEPVMILVMGGLIGTVVVSMLSAIFSINDMPL
;
A
#
# COMPACT_ATOMS: atom_id res chain seq x y z
N MET A 1 -48.11 -67.02 -1.49
CA MET A 1 -47.02 -67.82 -2.09
C MET A 1 -47.08 -67.58 -3.60
N LEU A 2 -45.95 -67.19 -4.23
CA LEU A 2 -45.71 -66.98 -5.69
C LEU A 2 -46.39 -65.72 -6.29
N VAL A 3 -45.76 -64.58 -6.65
CA VAL A 3 -44.53 -64.19 -7.41
C VAL A 3 -44.67 -64.25 -8.95
N ARG A 4 -44.52 -63.05 -9.56
CA ARG A 4 -44.20 -62.63 -10.96
C ARG A 4 -45.35 -61.95 -11.74
N PRO A 5 -45.04 -61.09 -12.74
CA PRO A 5 -44.16 -59.91 -12.72
C PRO A 5 -44.90 -58.65 -13.24
N LYS A 6 -44.43 -57.45 -12.90
CA LYS A 6 -45.02 -56.18 -13.37
C LYS A 6 -44.33 -55.75 -14.67
N SER A 7 -45.07 -55.69 -15.77
CA SER A 7 -44.70 -55.04 -17.03
C SER A 7 -45.70 -53.92 -17.32
N ASP A 8 -45.18 -52.73 -17.62
CA ASP A 8 -45.87 -51.44 -17.68
C ASP A 8 -47.00 -51.34 -18.71
N PRO A 9 -47.81 -50.26 -18.60
CA PRO A 9 -47.82 -49.35 -19.74
C PRO A 9 -47.66 -47.88 -19.36
N VAL A 10 -46.72 -47.25 -20.07
CA VAL A 10 -46.70 -45.89 -20.63
C VAL A 10 -47.81 -44.94 -20.17
N VAL A 11 -47.41 -43.86 -19.49
CA VAL A 11 -48.14 -42.59 -19.46
C VAL A 11 -47.21 -41.48 -19.94
N ILE A 12 -47.54 -40.94 -21.11
CA ILE A 12 -46.98 -39.71 -21.66
C ILE A 12 -47.63 -38.55 -20.92
N ALA A 13 -46.85 -37.70 -20.24
CA ALA A 13 -47.28 -36.36 -19.85
C ALA A 13 -46.08 -35.42 -19.64
N THR A 14 -45.89 -34.58 -20.66
CA THR A 14 -45.58 -33.14 -20.56
C THR A 14 -44.20 -32.74 -20.03
N ILE A 15 -43.36 -32.36 -21.00
CA ILE A 15 -42.16 -31.54 -20.88
C ILE A 15 -42.53 -30.25 -20.13
N SER A 16 -42.07 -30.12 -18.88
CA SER A 16 -42.11 -28.85 -18.13
C SER A 16 -40.82 -28.10 -18.38
N ALA A 17 -40.99 -26.84 -18.78
CA ALA A 17 -39.97 -25.96 -19.33
C ALA A 17 -38.76 -25.74 -18.41
N GLU A 18 -37.59 -25.78 -19.05
CA GLU A 18 -36.29 -25.37 -18.55
C GLU A 18 -36.34 -23.91 -18.06
N LYS A 19 -36.11 -23.71 -16.76
CA LYS A 19 -36.07 -22.38 -16.14
C LYS A 19 -34.75 -21.68 -16.50
N LYS A 20 -34.82 -20.73 -17.43
CA LYS A 20 -33.75 -19.79 -17.77
C LYS A 20 -33.25 -19.07 -16.50
N PRO A 21 -31.93 -19.02 -16.22
CA PRO A 21 -31.43 -18.31 -15.04
C PRO A 21 -31.60 -16.80 -15.23
N ASP A 22 -32.17 -16.15 -14.22
CA ASP A 22 -32.38 -14.70 -14.19
C ASP A 22 -31.03 -13.95 -14.25
N PRO A 23 -30.97 -12.79 -14.92
CA PRO A 23 -29.78 -11.96 -14.91
C PRO A 23 -29.57 -11.41 -13.49
N VAL A 24 -28.49 -11.83 -12.84
CA VAL A 24 -28.12 -11.37 -11.50
C VAL A 24 -27.69 -9.91 -11.60
N ALA A 25 -28.65 -9.00 -11.42
CA ALA A 25 -28.38 -7.60 -11.15
C ALA A 25 -27.67 -7.49 -9.80
N VAL A 26 -26.40 -7.10 -9.82
CA VAL A 26 -25.64 -6.74 -8.62
C VAL A 26 -26.27 -5.46 -8.06
N LYS A 27 -27.16 -5.61 -7.07
CA LYS A 27 -27.58 -4.51 -6.22
C LYS A 27 -26.40 -4.15 -5.33
N ASP A 28 -25.78 -3.00 -5.56
CA ASP A 28 -24.81 -2.42 -4.65
C ASP A 28 -25.53 -1.91 -3.38
N PRO A 29 -25.26 -2.47 -2.19
CA PRO A 29 -25.72 -1.87 -0.96
C PRO A 29 -24.82 -0.68 -0.62
N LEU A 30 -25.45 0.48 -0.43
CA LEU A 30 -24.87 1.81 -0.21
C LEU A 30 -23.90 1.95 0.99
N PHE A 31 -23.68 0.90 1.80
CA PHE A 31 -22.74 0.92 2.94
C PHE A 31 -22.09 -0.46 3.19
N SER A 32 -21.54 -1.09 2.16
CA SER A 32 -20.64 -2.23 2.36
C SER A 32 -19.20 -1.73 2.55
N PHE A 33 -18.65 -1.91 3.75
CA PHE A 33 -17.21 -1.82 4.03
C PHE A 33 -16.48 -3.02 3.38
N SER A 34 -16.66 -3.18 2.07
CA SER A 34 -16.21 -4.34 1.33
C SER A 34 -14.68 -4.26 1.26
N ARG A 35 -13.98 -5.10 2.04
CA ARG A 35 -12.55 -5.31 1.85
C ARG A 35 -12.34 -5.79 0.42
N GLY A 36 -11.66 -4.99 -0.40
CA GLY A 36 -11.28 -5.36 -1.76
C GLY A 36 -10.52 -6.69 -1.78
N ILE A 37 -10.51 -7.37 -2.92
CA ILE A 37 -9.73 -8.60 -3.08
C ILE A 37 -8.24 -8.25 -2.96
N ALA A 38 -7.54 -8.90 -2.05
CA ALA A 38 -6.12 -8.64 -1.85
C ALA A 38 -5.31 -9.12 -3.07
N ILE A 39 -4.36 -8.31 -3.53
CA ILE A 39 -3.53 -8.59 -4.70
C ILE A 39 -2.80 -9.95 -4.62
N LYS A 40 -2.49 -10.43 -3.40
CA LYS A 40 -1.91 -11.75 -3.16
C LYS A 40 -2.73 -12.91 -3.76
N HIS A 41 -4.06 -12.78 -3.83
CA HIS A 41 -4.93 -13.80 -4.42
C HIS A 41 -4.80 -13.81 -5.95
N VAL A 42 -4.69 -12.62 -6.56
CA VAL A 42 -4.43 -12.47 -8.00
C VAL A 42 -3.06 -13.07 -8.35
N VAL A 43 -2.03 -12.80 -7.54
CA VAL A 43 -0.68 -13.37 -7.72
C VAL A 43 -0.71 -14.88 -7.64
N GLY A 44 -1.26 -15.45 -6.56
CA GLY A 44 -1.29 -16.91 -6.39
C GLY A 44 -2.07 -17.63 -7.50
N MET A 45 -3.17 -17.04 -7.97
CA MET A 45 -3.89 -17.58 -9.13
C MET A 45 -3.08 -17.45 -10.43
N SER A 46 -2.36 -16.34 -10.62
CA SER A 46 -1.49 -16.14 -11.79
C SER A 46 -0.31 -17.11 -11.80
N GLU A 47 0.26 -17.42 -10.64
CA GLU A 47 1.31 -18.45 -10.48
C GLU A 47 0.80 -19.83 -10.87
N GLN A 48 -0.37 -20.22 -10.35
CA GLN A 48 -0.99 -21.50 -10.69
C GLN A 48 -1.34 -21.58 -12.18
N LEU A 49 -1.92 -20.51 -12.73
CA LEU A 49 -2.25 -20.42 -14.15
C LEU A 49 -0.99 -20.55 -15.01
N LEU A 50 0.09 -19.85 -14.64
CA LEU A 50 1.39 -19.95 -15.31
C LEU A 50 1.91 -21.39 -15.32
N THR A 51 1.94 -22.04 -14.16
CA THR A 51 2.41 -23.43 -14.04
C THR A 51 1.62 -24.39 -14.95
N LEU A 52 0.29 -24.22 -15.01
CA LEU A 52 -0.57 -25.07 -15.85
C LEU A 52 -0.37 -24.81 -17.34
N ILE A 53 -0.25 -23.54 -17.76
CA ILE A 53 0.00 -23.20 -19.16
C ILE A 53 1.40 -23.67 -19.59
N GLU A 54 2.42 -23.54 -18.74
CA GLU A 54 3.77 -24.04 -19.01
C GLU A 54 3.85 -25.58 -19.07
N ALA A 55 2.96 -26.27 -18.36
CA ALA A 55 2.76 -27.71 -18.49
C ALA A 55 2.03 -28.12 -19.78
N GLY A 56 1.69 -27.16 -20.65
CA GLY A 56 1.06 -27.39 -21.95
C GLY A 56 -0.45 -27.55 -21.90
N LEU A 57 -1.11 -27.21 -20.79
CA LEU A 57 -2.56 -27.23 -20.74
C LEU A 57 -3.14 -26.07 -21.56
N PRO A 58 -4.24 -26.29 -22.29
CA PRO A 58 -5.06 -25.23 -22.87
C PRO A 58 -5.52 -24.22 -21.81
N LEU A 59 -5.62 -22.95 -22.20
CA LEU A 59 -5.94 -21.83 -21.29
C LEU A 59 -7.29 -22.02 -20.58
N ASP A 60 -8.32 -22.49 -21.29
CA ASP A 60 -9.65 -22.77 -20.74
C ASP A 60 -9.56 -23.79 -19.59
N ARG A 61 -8.83 -24.89 -19.81
CA ARG A 61 -8.65 -25.95 -18.82
C ARG A 61 -7.82 -25.47 -17.64
N ALA A 62 -6.78 -24.69 -17.91
CA ALA A 62 -5.94 -24.11 -16.88
C ALA A 62 -6.75 -23.16 -15.97
N LEU A 63 -7.60 -22.31 -16.54
CA LEU A 63 -8.49 -21.41 -15.81
C LEU A 63 -9.50 -22.16 -14.92
N HIS A 64 -10.12 -23.24 -15.41
CA HIS A 64 -11.03 -24.07 -14.61
C HIS A 64 -10.34 -24.73 -13.42
N ILE A 65 -9.14 -25.27 -13.61
CA ILE A 65 -8.35 -25.87 -12.52
C ILE A 65 -7.99 -24.80 -11.49
N SER A 66 -7.49 -23.64 -11.94
CA SER A 66 -7.17 -22.51 -11.06
C SER A 66 -8.39 -22.01 -10.28
N LEU A 67 -9.58 -21.97 -10.91
CA LEU A 67 -10.83 -21.59 -10.27
C LEU A 67 -11.22 -22.54 -9.12
N GLY A 68 -11.04 -23.85 -9.33
CA GLY A 68 -11.31 -24.88 -8.32
C GLY A 68 -10.52 -24.67 -7.03
N SER A 69 -9.27 -24.20 -7.14
CA SER A 69 -8.34 -24.00 -6.03
C SER A 69 -8.55 -22.71 -5.22
N LEU A 70 -9.46 -21.81 -5.63
CA LEU A 70 -9.64 -20.51 -4.96
C LEU A 70 -10.37 -20.61 -3.62
N THR A 71 -9.73 -20.24 -2.52
CA THR A 71 -10.35 -20.26 -1.19
C THR A 71 -11.21 -19.03 -0.86
N ASN A 72 -11.08 -17.94 -1.61
CA ASN A 72 -11.81 -16.70 -1.37
C ASN A 72 -13.06 -16.61 -2.25
N ASP A 73 -14.25 -16.65 -1.65
CA ASP A 73 -15.54 -16.68 -2.38
C ASP A 73 -15.78 -15.44 -3.25
N ARG A 74 -15.29 -14.27 -2.83
CA ARG A 74 -15.44 -13.04 -3.62
C ARG A 74 -14.56 -13.11 -4.87
N PHE A 75 -13.32 -13.58 -4.72
CA PHE A 75 -12.42 -13.75 -5.84
C PHE A 75 -12.85 -14.89 -6.77
N ARG A 76 -13.38 -15.99 -6.21
CA ARG A 76 -13.98 -17.09 -6.95
C ARG A 76 -15.08 -16.61 -7.89
N ARG A 77 -16.03 -15.81 -7.40
CA ARG A 77 -17.11 -15.24 -8.25
C ARG A 77 -16.60 -14.34 -9.39
N VAL A 78 -15.56 -13.54 -9.12
CA VAL A 78 -14.92 -12.73 -10.16
C VAL A 78 -14.30 -13.64 -11.22
N MET A 79 -13.58 -14.67 -10.78
CA MET A 79 -12.94 -15.61 -11.69
C MET A 79 -13.93 -16.48 -12.46
N GLU A 80 -15.04 -16.93 -11.86
CA GLU A 80 -16.15 -17.57 -12.57
C GLU A 80 -16.63 -16.72 -13.74
N SER A 81 -16.81 -15.41 -13.50
CA SER A 81 -17.21 -14.47 -14.55
C SER A 81 -16.14 -14.34 -15.63
N VAL A 82 -14.85 -14.31 -15.26
CA VAL A 82 -13.74 -14.29 -16.24
C VAL A 82 -13.74 -15.55 -17.10
N VAL A 83 -13.89 -16.74 -16.49
CA VAL A 83 -13.94 -18.02 -17.22
C VAL A 83 -15.09 -18.03 -18.22
N ILE A 84 -16.29 -17.63 -17.80
CA ILE A 84 -17.47 -17.54 -18.68
C ILE A 84 -17.23 -16.59 -19.86
N GLU A 85 -16.53 -15.47 -19.66
CA GLU A 85 -16.25 -14.53 -20.76
C GLU A 85 -15.22 -15.06 -21.75
N VAL A 86 -14.21 -15.79 -21.27
CA VAL A 86 -13.23 -16.47 -22.12
C VAL A 86 -13.90 -17.61 -22.91
N GLU A 87 -14.80 -18.37 -22.29
CA GLU A 87 -15.60 -19.42 -22.96
C GLU A 87 -16.51 -18.85 -24.06
N LYS A 88 -17.00 -17.62 -23.89
CA LYS A 88 -17.76 -16.89 -24.92
C LYS A 88 -16.89 -16.36 -26.06
N GLY A 89 -15.56 -16.55 -25.99
CA GLY A 89 -14.61 -16.10 -27.00
C GLY A 89 -14.02 -14.71 -26.76
N SER A 90 -14.20 -14.11 -25.59
CA SER A 90 -13.46 -12.89 -25.23
C SER A 90 -11.98 -13.21 -24.99
N THR A 91 -11.09 -12.27 -25.30
CA THR A 91 -9.69 -12.37 -24.86
C THR A 91 -9.61 -12.37 -23.34
N LEU A 92 -8.57 -13.00 -22.78
CA LEU A 92 -8.33 -13.02 -21.34
C LEU A 92 -8.15 -11.59 -20.79
N ALA A 93 -7.46 -10.74 -21.55
CA ALA A 93 -7.29 -9.33 -21.21
C ALA A 93 -8.62 -8.59 -21.10
N ASP A 94 -9.54 -8.79 -22.06
CA ASP A 94 -10.85 -8.12 -22.03
C ASP A 94 -11.75 -8.67 -20.92
N ALA A 95 -11.66 -9.98 -20.63
CA ALA A 95 -12.33 -10.58 -19.48
C ALA A 95 -11.83 -9.96 -18.16
N PHE A 96 -10.52 -9.80 -17.98
CA PHE A 96 -9.94 -9.12 -16.81
C PHE A 96 -10.29 -7.63 -16.74
N ALA A 97 -10.37 -6.94 -17.89
CA ALA A 97 -10.69 -5.51 -17.96
C ALA A 97 -12.05 -5.16 -17.36
N LYS A 98 -13.00 -6.10 -17.32
CA LYS A 98 -14.32 -5.93 -16.69
C LYS A 98 -14.25 -5.77 -15.17
N PHE A 99 -13.13 -6.13 -14.54
CA PHE A 99 -12.95 -6.09 -13.08
C PHE A 99 -11.77 -5.20 -12.67
N PRO A 100 -11.82 -3.88 -12.93
CA PRO A 100 -10.69 -2.96 -12.68
C PRO A 100 -10.34 -2.81 -11.19
N SER A 101 -11.24 -3.18 -10.28
CA SER A 101 -10.98 -3.22 -8.84
C SER A 101 -10.14 -4.42 -8.39
N VAL A 102 -10.01 -5.44 -9.24
CA VAL A 102 -9.26 -6.68 -8.97
C VAL A 102 -8.01 -6.76 -9.83
N PHE A 103 -8.15 -6.44 -11.13
CA PHE A 103 -7.05 -6.45 -12.10
C PHE A 103 -6.67 -5.01 -12.45
N PRO A 104 -5.53 -4.51 -11.96
CA PRO A 104 -5.05 -3.18 -12.30
C PRO A 104 -4.77 -3.04 -13.80
N ARG A 105 -4.82 -1.81 -14.32
CA ARG A 105 -4.55 -1.50 -15.74
C ARG A 105 -3.25 -2.11 -16.27
N LEU A 106 -2.19 -2.09 -15.45
CA LEU A 106 -0.91 -2.72 -15.76
C LEU A 106 -1.06 -4.22 -16.05
N TYR A 107 -1.80 -4.93 -15.20
CA TYR A 107 -2.05 -6.36 -15.35
C TYR A 107 -2.78 -6.65 -16.66
N VAL A 108 -3.89 -5.94 -16.91
CA VAL A 108 -4.70 -6.10 -18.12
C VAL A 108 -3.89 -5.81 -19.39
N ASN A 109 -3.13 -4.71 -19.43
CA ASN A 109 -2.38 -4.33 -20.62
C ASN A 109 -1.21 -5.27 -20.91
N MET A 110 -0.56 -5.81 -19.87
CA MET A 110 0.47 -6.83 -20.03
C MET A 110 -0.14 -8.11 -20.59
N VAL A 111 -1.24 -8.61 -20.01
CA VAL A 111 -1.94 -9.79 -20.53
C VAL A 111 -2.34 -9.58 -21.99
N ARG A 112 -2.87 -8.41 -22.35
CA ARG A 112 -3.23 -8.08 -23.74
C ARG A 112 -2.04 -8.20 -24.69
N ALA A 113 -0.91 -7.59 -24.35
CA ALA A 113 0.31 -7.68 -25.15
C ALA A 113 0.84 -9.13 -25.25
N GLY A 114 0.67 -9.93 -24.18
CA GLY A 114 1.03 -11.34 -24.16
C GLY A 114 0.13 -12.21 -25.04
N GLU A 115 -1.17 -11.94 -25.07
CA GLU A 115 -2.13 -12.63 -25.94
C GLU A 115 -1.92 -12.27 -27.41
N GLU A 116 -1.84 -10.97 -27.74
CA GLU A 116 -1.59 -10.49 -29.10
C GLU A 116 -0.24 -10.99 -29.65
N GLY A 117 0.78 -11.05 -28.79
CA GLY A 117 2.11 -11.51 -29.13
C GLY A 117 2.34 -13.02 -29.03
N GLY A 118 1.35 -13.81 -28.59
CA GLY A 118 1.48 -15.26 -28.42
C GLY A 118 2.51 -15.68 -27.34
N VAL A 119 2.86 -14.78 -26.42
CA VAL A 119 3.88 -14.97 -25.37
C VAL A 119 3.27 -14.84 -23.96
N LEU A 120 2.00 -15.24 -23.81
CA LEU A 120 1.25 -15.16 -22.57
C LEU A 120 1.98 -15.77 -21.35
N PRO A 121 2.64 -16.95 -21.43
CA PRO A 121 3.38 -17.51 -20.28
C PRO A 121 4.49 -16.58 -19.78
N LEU A 122 5.28 -16.02 -20.71
CA LEU A 122 6.36 -15.08 -20.38
C LEU A 122 5.81 -13.83 -19.68
N VAL A 123 4.66 -13.33 -20.13
CA VAL A 123 4.04 -12.13 -19.58
C VAL A 123 3.44 -12.39 -18.19
N ILE A 124 2.75 -13.51 -18.00
CA ILE A 124 2.22 -13.89 -16.68
C ILE A 124 3.38 -14.07 -15.68
N ARG A 125 4.49 -14.70 -16.09
CA ARG A 125 5.71 -14.82 -15.27
C ARG A 125 6.21 -13.46 -14.81
N ARG A 126 6.33 -12.48 -15.71
CA ARG A 126 6.77 -11.12 -15.38
C ARG A 126 5.79 -10.39 -14.47
N LEU A 127 4.48 -10.60 -14.65
CA LEU A 127 3.47 -10.06 -13.75
C LEU A 127 3.61 -10.63 -12.34
N VAL A 128 3.77 -11.95 -12.22
CA VAL A 128 4.03 -12.62 -10.94
C VAL A 128 5.26 -12.03 -10.27
N GLU A 129 6.41 -12.01 -10.96
CA GLU A 129 7.67 -11.47 -10.42
C GLU A 129 7.53 -10.01 -9.97
N PHE A 130 6.83 -9.18 -10.76
CA PHE A 130 6.56 -7.78 -10.41
C PHE A 130 5.73 -7.64 -9.13
N TYR A 131 4.61 -8.36 -9.03
CA TYR A 131 3.71 -8.23 -7.89
C TYR A 131 4.26 -8.91 -6.63
N VAL A 132 4.98 -10.03 -6.75
CA VAL A 132 5.69 -10.67 -5.62
C VAL A 132 6.67 -9.68 -5.01
N ARG A 133 7.57 -9.08 -5.82
CA ARG A 133 8.51 -8.06 -5.34
C ARG A 133 7.81 -6.86 -4.73
N SER A 134 6.70 -6.40 -5.34
CA SER A 134 5.91 -5.28 -4.82
C SER A 134 5.28 -5.60 -3.45
N ILE A 135 4.79 -6.83 -3.26
CA ILE A 135 4.24 -7.32 -1.99
C ILE A 135 5.35 -7.41 -0.94
N GLU A 136 6.50 -7.98 -1.27
CA GLU A 136 7.66 -8.09 -0.37
C GLU A 136 8.16 -6.72 0.07
N PHE A 137 8.31 -5.78 -0.88
CA PHE A 137 8.73 -4.42 -0.60
C PHE A 137 7.74 -3.70 0.30
N ARG A 138 6.44 -3.79 0.01
CA ARG A 138 5.38 -3.22 0.87
C ARG A 138 5.38 -3.87 2.25
N SER A 139 5.55 -5.19 2.31
CA SER A 139 5.62 -5.94 3.56
C SER A 139 6.79 -5.43 4.40
N PHE A 140 7.98 -5.30 3.81
CA PHE A 140 9.16 -4.73 4.45
C PHE A 140 8.90 -3.33 5.03
N LEU A 141 8.24 -2.43 4.29
CA LEU A 141 7.91 -1.09 4.79
C LEU A 141 6.96 -1.14 5.99
N ILE A 142 5.94 -2.01 5.93
CA ILE A 142 4.97 -2.17 7.02
C ILE A 142 5.63 -2.80 8.25
N THR A 143 6.31 -3.93 8.08
CA THR A 143 6.91 -4.68 9.20
C THR A 143 8.01 -3.89 9.89
N SER A 144 8.80 -3.12 9.13
CA SER A 144 9.82 -2.21 9.70
C SER A 144 9.22 -1.09 10.54
N SER A 145 7.95 -0.71 10.29
CA SER A 145 7.26 0.36 11.03
C SER A 145 6.53 -0.13 12.28
N ILE A 146 6.27 -1.44 12.40
CA ILE A 146 5.54 -2.01 13.55
C ILE A 146 6.31 -1.81 14.85
N TYR A 147 7.61 -2.09 14.86
CA TYR A 147 8.43 -1.98 16.08
C TYR A 147 8.44 -0.55 16.66
N PRO A 148 8.77 0.50 15.86
CA PRO A 148 8.63 1.90 16.30
C PRO A 148 7.24 2.25 16.82
N ALA A 149 6.18 1.80 16.12
CA ALA A 149 4.80 2.11 16.50
C ALA A 149 4.44 1.47 17.85
N VAL A 150 4.82 0.21 18.08
CA VAL A 150 4.59 -0.49 19.35
C VAL A 150 5.31 0.22 20.50
N LEU A 151 6.61 0.50 20.35
CA LEU A 151 7.37 1.23 21.36
C LEU A 151 6.78 2.60 21.68
N PHE A 152 6.38 3.35 20.65
CA PHE A 152 5.75 4.65 20.81
C PHE A 152 4.43 4.56 21.58
N VAL A 153 3.56 3.60 21.21
CA VAL A 153 2.28 3.39 21.91
C VAL A 153 2.50 3.02 23.37
N PHE A 154 3.40 2.08 23.68
CA PHE A 154 3.70 1.70 25.06
C PHE A 154 4.31 2.85 25.87
N GLY A 155 5.28 3.58 25.30
CA GLY A 155 5.93 4.71 25.95
C GLY A 155 4.95 5.84 26.26
N VAL A 156 4.14 6.24 25.28
CA VAL A 156 3.10 7.26 25.46
C VAL A 156 2.04 6.79 26.47
N SER A 157 1.61 5.52 26.40
CA SER A 157 0.62 4.97 27.34
C SER A 157 1.16 4.97 28.78
N ALA A 158 2.42 4.58 28.98
CA ALA A 158 3.06 4.61 30.30
C ALA A 158 3.16 6.04 30.84
N LEU A 159 3.59 7.00 30.01
CA LEU A 159 3.68 8.41 30.40
C LEU A 159 2.31 9.00 30.75
N LEU A 160 1.28 8.71 29.94
CA LEU A 160 -0.09 9.14 30.20
C LEU A 160 -0.62 8.52 31.50
N GLY A 161 -0.42 7.23 31.72
CA GLY A 161 -0.83 6.55 32.95
C GLY A 161 -0.18 7.14 34.20
N LEU A 162 1.13 7.43 34.11
CA LEU A 162 1.88 8.08 35.19
C LEU A 162 1.33 9.48 35.48
N THR A 163 1.08 10.28 34.45
CA THR A 163 0.63 11.68 34.58
C THR A 163 -0.82 11.77 35.05
N VAL A 164 -1.71 10.89 34.59
CA VAL A 164 -3.16 10.95 34.87
C VAL A 164 -3.52 10.24 36.18
N PHE A 165 -2.84 9.16 36.57
CA PHE A 165 -3.22 8.38 37.76
C PHE A 165 -2.28 8.55 38.94
N VAL A 166 -0.97 8.64 38.70
CA VAL A 166 0.02 8.65 39.79
C VAL A 166 0.24 10.07 40.28
N LEU A 167 0.51 11.00 39.37
CA LEU A 167 0.87 12.38 39.70
C LEU A 167 -0.19 13.15 40.52
N PRO A 168 -1.51 13.02 40.25
CA PRO A 168 -2.53 13.73 41.03
C PRO A 168 -2.59 13.27 42.50
N LYS A 169 -2.28 12.00 42.77
CA LYS A 169 -2.22 11.50 44.16
C LYS A 169 -1.11 12.19 44.95
N PHE A 170 0.03 12.47 44.31
CA PHE A 170 1.09 13.28 44.91
C PHE A 170 0.67 14.74 45.05
N GLY A 171 -0.03 15.29 44.05
CA GLY A 171 -0.61 16.65 44.15
C GLY A 171 -1.50 16.83 45.37
N GLN A 172 -2.35 15.85 45.69
CA GLN A 172 -3.22 15.88 46.88
C GLN A 172 -2.43 15.89 48.19
N ILE A 173 -1.41 15.03 48.31
CA ILE A 173 -0.53 15.00 49.50
C ILE A 173 0.14 16.36 49.74
N PHE A 174 0.59 17.03 48.67
CA PHE A 174 1.19 18.36 48.76
C PHE A 174 0.21 19.45 49.20
N ALA A 175 -1.01 19.39 48.65
CA ALA A 175 -2.08 20.31 49.03
C ALA A 175 -2.47 20.14 50.51
N ASP A 176 -2.57 18.91 51.00
CA ASP A 176 -2.88 18.60 52.41
C ASP A 176 -1.79 19.10 53.37
N MET A 177 -0.54 19.15 52.90
CA MET A 177 0.61 19.67 53.64
C MET A 177 0.80 21.19 53.50
N ASN A 178 -0.10 21.87 52.80
CA ASN A 178 -0.04 23.31 52.53
C ASN A 178 1.28 23.75 51.84
N GLN A 179 1.91 22.85 51.09
CA GLN A 179 3.16 23.11 50.36
C GLN A 179 2.91 23.28 48.86
N THR A 180 3.73 24.11 48.22
CA THR A 180 3.70 24.30 46.76
C THR A 180 4.47 23.19 46.05
N LEU A 181 3.87 22.62 45.00
CA LEU A 181 4.53 21.65 44.14
C LEU A 181 5.77 22.23 43.44
N PRO A 182 6.85 21.45 43.25
CA PRO A 182 7.97 21.84 42.40
C PRO A 182 7.51 22.16 40.97
N LEU A 183 8.11 23.17 40.34
CA LEU A 183 7.71 23.65 39.00
C LEU A 183 7.55 22.53 37.94
N PRO A 184 8.46 21.54 37.81
CA PRO A 184 8.30 20.49 36.80
C PRO A 184 7.10 19.56 37.10
N ALA A 185 6.83 19.28 38.38
CA ALA A 185 5.66 18.52 38.81
C ALA A 185 4.36 19.29 38.50
N ALA A 186 4.33 20.59 38.80
CA ALA A 186 3.18 21.45 38.58
C ALA A 186 2.80 21.55 37.09
N ILE A 187 3.78 21.66 36.18
CA ILE A 187 3.54 21.66 34.73
C ILE A 187 2.93 20.33 34.27
N LEU A 188 3.45 19.21 34.77
CA LEU A 188 2.96 17.89 34.39
C LEU A 188 1.57 17.59 34.96
N ILE A 189 1.31 17.95 36.22
CA ILE A 189 -0.01 17.80 36.85
C ILE A 189 -1.03 18.67 36.13
N SER A 190 -0.73 19.95 35.88
CA SER A 190 -1.65 20.84 35.14
C SER A 190 -1.91 20.36 33.71
N ALA A 191 -0.90 19.82 33.02
CA ALA A 191 -1.10 19.18 31.72
C ALA A 191 -1.98 17.93 31.82
N GLY A 192 -1.80 17.10 32.85
CA GLY A 192 -2.61 15.92 33.15
C GLY A 192 -4.06 16.26 33.47
N GLU A 193 -4.30 17.27 34.30
CA GLU A 193 -5.63 17.78 34.66
C GLU A 193 -6.33 18.38 33.45
N TYR A 194 -5.62 19.17 32.64
CA TYR A 194 -6.16 19.69 31.38
C TYR A 194 -6.55 18.54 30.42
N LEU A 195 -5.72 17.50 30.35
CA LEU A 195 -6.00 16.31 29.53
C LEU A 195 -7.17 15.49 30.09
N GLN A 196 -7.35 15.42 31.40
CA GLN A 196 -8.46 14.69 32.02
C GLN A 196 -9.79 15.45 31.86
N GLN A 197 -9.79 16.77 32.05
CA GLN A 197 -10.98 17.62 31.95
C GLN A 197 -11.39 17.89 30.51
N ASN A 198 -10.42 18.19 29.62
CA ASN A 198 -10.66 18.58 28.23
C ASN A 198 -10.26 17.50 27.22
N GLY A 199 -9.90 16.29 27.67
CA GLY A 199 -9.43 15.22 26.79
C GLY A 199 -10.39 14.89 25.67
N MET A 200 -11.70 14.83 25.97
CA MET A 200 -12.71 14.56 24.95
C MET A 200 -12.81 15.71 23.92
N TYR A 201 -12.68 16.96 24.36
CA TYR A 201 -12.66 18.13 23.47
C TYR A 201 -11.39 18.15 22.60
N LEU A 202 -10.23 17.82 23.15
CA LEU A 202 -8.97 17.67 22.41
C LEU A 202 -9.04 16.57 21.36
N VAL A 203 -9.61 15.41 21.71
CA VAL A 203 -9.84 14.31 20.75
C VAL A 203 -10.80 14.73 19.64
N CYS A 204 -11.88 15.45 19.98
CA CYS A 204 -12.81 15.98 18.98
C CYS A 204 -12.15 17.00 18.05
N ILE A 205 -11.37 17.95 18.56
CA ILE A 205 -10.61 18.91 17.74
C ILE A 205 -9.61 18.19 16.85
N LEU A 206 -8.85 17.25 17.40
CA LEU A 206 -7.87 16.48 16.63
C LEU A 206 -8.56 15.70 15.51
N MET A 207 -9.68 15.05 15.80
CA MET A 207 -10.47 14.34 14.79
C MET A 207 -10.98 15.30 13.71
N LEU A 208 -11.48 16.48 14.09
CA LEU A 208 -11.97 17.48 13.14
C LEU A 208 -10.84 18.04 12.27
N LEU A 209 -9.65 18.30 12.84
CA LEU A 209 -8.46 18.71 12.09
C LEU A 209 -7.99 17.63 11.13
N VAL A 210 -7.98 16.36 11.55
CA VAL A 210 -7.63 15.23 10.68
C VAL A 210 -8.63 15.11 9.54
N LEU A 211 -9.94 15.20 9.81
CA LEU A 211 -10.97 15.15 8.77
C LEU A 211 -10.88 16.35 7.81
N ALA A 212 -10.68 17.56 8.33
CA ALA A 212 -10.49 18.76 7.52
C ALA A 212 -9.23 18.65 6.65
N PHE A 213 -8.14 18.12 7.19
CA PHE A 213 -6.91 17.85 6.45
C PHE A 213 -7.11 16.80 5.37
N LEU A 214 -7.77 15.68 5.69
CA LEU A 214 -8.10 14.63 4.70
C LEU A 214 -9.00 15.15 3.59
N GLN A 215 -9.99 16.00 3.91
CA GLN A 215 -10.83 16.67 2.91
C GLN A 215 -10.04 17.69 2.08
N ALA A 216 -9.12 18.44 2.69
CA ALA A 216 -8.24 19.35 1.97
C ALA A 216 -7.39 18.59 0.95
N LEU A 217 -6.85 17.42 1.31
CA LEU A 217 -6.07 16.56 0.42
C LEU A 217 -6.87 15.96 -0.76
N GLN A 218 -8.21 16.02 -0.75
CA GLN A 218 -9.01 15.66 -1.93
C GLN A 218 -8.95 16.75 -3.00
N LYS A 219 -8.62 18.00 -2.64
CA LYS A 219 -8.48 19.11 -3.59
C LYS A 219 -7.07 19.08 -4.22
N PRO A 220 -6.96 19.16 -5.56
CA PRO A 220 -5.69 18.97 -6.26
C PRO A 220 -4.62 20.00 -5.86
N TYR A 221 -5.02 21.25 -5.62
CA TYR A 221 -4.12 22.32 -5.18
C TYR A 221 -3.44 22.00 -3.84
N TRP A 222 -4.22 21.62 -2.83
CA TRP A 222 -3.70 21.31 -1.50
C TRP A 222 -2.88 20.01 -1.49
N LEU A 223 -3.31 19.02 -2.28
CA LEU A 223 -2.57 17.79 -2.48
C LEU A 223 -1.19 18.06 -3.10
N GLU A 224 -1.12 18.88 -4.15
CA GLU A 224 0.15 19.24 -4.78
C GLU A 224 1.06 20.00 -3.82
N LEU A 225 0.53 20.99 -3.10
CA LEU A 225 1.31 21.76 -2.13
C LEU A 225 1.89 20.84 -1.05
N TRP A 226 1.07 19.96 -0.50
CA TRP A 226 1.47 18.96 0.50
C TRP A 226 2.56 18.02 -0.04
N GLN A 227 2.38 17.48 -1.24
CA GLN A 227 3.35 16.61 -1.90
C GLN A 227 4.67 17.35 -2.15
N ARG A 228 4.65 18.61 -2.60
CA ARG A 228 5.84 19.44 -2.78
C ARG A 228 6.55 19.70 -1.46
N THR A 229 5.83 19.99 -0.38
CA THR A 229 6.43 20.17 0.95
C THR A 229 7.06 18.89 1.48
N LEU A 230 6.40 17.74 1.31
CA LEU A 230 6.95 16.43 1.68
C LEU A 230 8.27 16.13 0.98
N LEU A 231 8.34 16.40 -0.33
CA LEU A 231 9.55 16.19 -1.14
C LEU A 231 10.71 17.12 -0.77
N ARG A 232 10.44 18.26 -0.13
CA ARG A 232 11.46 19.21 0.35
C ARG A 232 12.04 18.86 1.73
N MET A 233 11.39 17.98 2.49
CA MET A 233 11.90 17.62 3.81
C MET A 233 13.21 16.82 3.70
N PRO A 234 14.25 17.18 4.48
CA PRO A 234 15.51 16.42 4.48
C PRO A 234 15.25 14.98 4.94
N LEU A 235 16.00 14.03 4.38
CA LEU A 235 15.86 12.58 4.58
C LEU A 235 14.55 11.98 4.02
N ILE A 236 13.39 12.45 4.49
CA ILE A 236 12.07 11.91 4.13
C ILE A 236 11.72 12.20 2.67
N GLY A 237 11.97 13.42 2.19
CA GLY A 237 11.64 13.81 0.81
C GLY A 237 12.38 12.98 -0.22
N ASN A 238 13.69 12.77 -0.01
CA ASN A 238 14.51 11.91 -0.87
C ASN A 238 14.05 10.45 -0.82
N LEU A 239 13.66 9.95 0.36
CA LEU A 239 13.12 8.59 0.51
C LEU A 239 11.82 8.42 -0.29
N ILE A 240 10.87 9.35 -0.14
CA ILE A 240 9.59 9.34 -0.88
C ILE A 240 9.85 9.42 -2.38
N LEU A 241 10.72 10.32 -2.83
CA LEU A 241 11.08 10.45 -4.24
C LEU A 241 11.63 9.12 -4.80
N LYS A 242 12.59 8.49 -4.10
CA LYS A 242 13.15 7.21 -4.50
C LYS A 242 12.10 6.10 -4.54
N ILE A 243 11.16 6.05 -3.59
CA ILE A 243 10.05 5.08 -3.60
C ILE A 243 9.22 5.24 -4.88
N GLN A 244 8.85 6.48 -5.20
CA GLN A 244 8.03 6.74 -6.40
C GLN A 244 8.79 6.42 -7.68
N LEU A 245 10.06 6.83 -7.78
CA LEU A 245 10.89 6.55 -8.95
C LEU A 245 11.22 5.07 -9.10
N ALA A 246 11.41 4.33 -8.01
CA ALA A 246 11.59 2.88 -8.05
C ALA A 246 10.37 2.20 -8.68
N ASN A 247 9.16 2.57 -8.25
CA ASN A 247 7.92 2.06 -8.83
C ASN A 247 7.75 2.44 -10.31
N VAL A 248 8.05 3.69 -10.67
CA VAL A 248 8.01 4.17 -12.06
C VAL A 248 8.98 3.37 -12.94
N CYS A 249 10.25 3.25 -12.53
CA CYS A 249 11.27 2.56 -13.30
C CYS A 249 11.00 1.06 -13.40
N ARG A 250 10.57 0.43 -12.30
CA ARG A 250 10.19 -0.99 -12.27
C ARG A 250 9.04 -1.25 -13.24
N THR A 251 7.95 -0.49 -13.11
CA THR A 251 6.76 -0.65 -13.95
C THR A 251 7.10 -0.42 -15.43
N TRP A 252 7.86 0.63 -15.73
CA TRP A 252 8.22 0.96 -17.10
C TRP A 252 9.16 -0.09 -17.72
N GLY A 253 10.20 -0.51 -17.00
CA GLY A 253 11.12 -1.56 -17.43
C GLY A 253 10.41 -2.91 -17.64
N THR A 254 9.45 -3.26 -16.78
CA THR A 254 8.63 -4.47 -16.95
C THR A 254 7.74 -4.40 -18.20
N LEU A 255 7.13 -3.25 -18.47
CA LEU A 255 6.35 -3.03 -19.70
C LEU A 255 7.24 -3.14 -20.95
N MET A 256 8.38 -2.45 -20.96
CA MET A 256 9.29 -2.43 -22.11
C MET A 256 9.91 -3.80 -22.39
N SER A 257 10.37 -4.51 -21.35
CA SER A 257 10.89 -5.88 -21.51
C SER A 257 9.83 -6.82 -22.09
N SER A 258 8.54 -6.52 -21.86
CA SER A 258 7.37 -7.23 -22.40
C SER A 258 6.89 -6.75 -23.76
N GLY A 259 7.74 -6.01 -24.47
CA GLY A 259 7.48 -5.60 -25.85
C GLY A 259 6.48 -4.46 -25.97
N VAL A 260 6.04 -3.86 -24.85
CA VAL A 260 5.17 -2.68 -24.90
C VAL A 260 5.97 -1.50 -25.45
N PRO A 261 5.50 -0.81 -26.50
CA PRO A 261 6.20 0.33 -27.08
C PRO A 261 6.52 1.41 -26.05
N ILE A 262 7.69 2.03 -26.17
CA ILE A 262 8.23 2.97 -25.16
C ILE A 262 7.25 4.07 -24.76
N LEU A 263 6.59 4.69 -25.74
CA LEU A 263 5.65 5.79 -25.52
C LEU A 263 4.35 5.31 -24.85
N THR A 264 3.85 4.15 -25.26
CA THR A 264 2.68 3.50 -24.63
C THR A 264 2.99 3.14 -23.18
N GLY A 265 4.15 2.55 -22.93
CA GLY A 265 4.63 2.22 -21.59
C GLY A 265 4.72 3.47 -20.70
N MET A 266 5.28 4.56 -21.22
CA MET A 266 5.41 5.81 -20.48
C MET A 266 4.05 6.44 -20.13
N ARG A 267 3.09 6.44 -21.07
CA ARG A 267 1.72 6.91 -20.81
C ARG A 267 1.02 6.08 -19.73
N ILE A 268 1.22 4.76 -19.73
CA ILE A 268 0.69 3.88 -18.69
C ILE A 268 1.31 4.24 -17.34
N VAL A 269 2.63 4.33 -17.24
CA VAL A 269 3.36 4.63 -15.99
C VAL A 269 3.00 6.01 -15.44
N ARG A 270 2.87 7.01 -16.32
CA ARG A 270 2.38 8.35 -15.99
C ARG A 270 0.97 8.29 -15.39
N SER A 271 0.07 7.49 -15.96
CA SER A 271 -1.31 7.35 -15.46
C SER A 271 -1.42 6.61 -14.10
N LEU A 272 -0.39 5.85 -13.72
CA LEU A 272 -0.33 5.14 -12.44
C LEU A 272 0.25 6.00 -11.32
N SER A 273 0.95 7.09 -11.65
CA SER A 273 1.54 7.99 -10.66
C SER A 273 0.49 8.96 -10.11
N SER A 274 0.24 8.90 -8.80
CA SER A 274 -0.66 9.82 -8.08
C SER A 274 0.05 11.05 -7.50
N ASN A 275 1.38 11.12 -7.63
CA ASN A 275 2.18 12.25 -7.19
C ASN A 275 2.23 13.31 -8.30
N ILE A 276 1.57 14.46 -8.08
CA ILE A 276 1.41 15.53 -9.07
C ILE A 276 2.77 16.08 -9.54
N PRO A 277 3.73 16.43 -8.65
CA PRO A 277 5.06 16.86 -9.09
C PRO A 277 5.77 15.86 -10.00
N LEU A 278 5.71 14.57 -9.66
CA LEU A 278 6.29 13.51 -10.49
C LEU A 278 5.56 13.37 -11.83
N THR A 279 4.23 13.42 -11.84
CA THR A 279 3.44 13.35 -13.08
C THR A 279 3.78 14.51 -14.02
N LEU A 280 3.95 15.73 -13.51
CA LEU A 280 4.40 16.88 -14.30
C LEU A 280 5.82 16.69 -14.84
N ALA A 281 6.73 16.13 -14.05
CA ALA A 281 8.09 15.81 -14.51
C ALA A 281 8.07 14.73 -15.61
N LEU A 282 7.26 13.68 -15.45
CA LEU A 282 7.08 12.63 -16.46
C LEU A 282 6.42 13.16 -17.74
N ASP A 283 5.48 14.11 -17.66
CA ASP A 283 4.84 14.72 -18.82
C ASP A 283 5.84 15.44 -19.73
N LYS A 284 6.89 16.06 -19.15
CA LYS A 284 7.99 16.64 -19.92
C LYS A 284 8.79 15.57 -20.66
N VAL A 285 9.06 14.44 -20.01
CA VAL A 285 9.77 13.30 -20.63
C VAL A 285 8.93 12.70 -21.76
N VAL A 286 7.63 12.50 -21.54
CA VAL A 286 6.69 12.01 -22.57
C VAL A 286 6.70 12.91 -23.80
N SER A 287 6.66 14.23 -23.60
CA SER A 287 6.67 15.21 -24.69
C SER A 287 7.99 15.19 -25.46
N ALA A 288 9.13 15.14 -24.74
CA ALA A 288 10.45 15.06 -25.37
C ALA A 288 10.64 13.79 -26.22
N VAL A 289 10.12 12.65 -25.77
CA VAL A 289 10.16 11.40 -26.56
C VAL A 289 9.27 11.49 -27.80
N GLN A 290 8.10 12.13 -27.71
CA GLN A 290 7.24 12.38 -28.89
C GLN A 290 7.93 13.26 -29.93
N GLU A 291 8.76 14.20 -29.48
CA GLU A 291 9.58 15.08 -30.34
C GLU A 291 10.87 14.41 -30.84
N GLY A 292 11.15 13.16 -30.46
CA GLY A 292 12.35 12.43 -30.89
C GLY A 292 13.65 12.83 -30.15
N LYS A 293 13.55 13.55 -29.02
CA LYS A 293 14.72 13.99 -28.22
C LYS A 293 15.30 12.92 -27.30
N GLY A 294 14.70 11.73 -27.28
CA GLY A 294 15.07 10.64 -26.40
C GLY A 294 14.57 10.76 -24.97
N VAL A 295 14.92 9.78 -24.13
CA VAL A 295 14.49 9.69 -22.73
C VAL A 295 15.50 10.30 -21.79
N ALA A 296 16.79 10.09 -22.04
CA ALA A 296 17.84 10.43 -21.08
C ALA A 296 18.01 11.95 -20.92
N THR A 297 17.96 12.70 -22.03
CA THR A 297 18.15 14.15 -22.05
C THR A 297 17.19 14.92 -21.13
N PRO A 298 15.85 14.75 -21.22
CA PRO A 298 14.92 15.45 -20.33
C PRO A 298 15.04 15.02 -18.86
N ILE A 299 15.44 13.76 -18.60
CA ILE A 299 15.67 13.27 -17.24
C ILE A 299 16.92 13.91 -16.63
N LEU A 300 18.02 14.02 -17.39
CA LEU A 300 19.26 14.64 -16.91
C LEU A 300 19.13 16.16 -16.72
N ALA A 301 18.27 16.81 -17.50
CA ALA A 301 18.05 18.25 -17.44
C ALA A 301 17.14 18.68 -16.28
N ASP A 302 16.22 17.83 -15.83
CA ASP A 302 15.28 18.18 -14.75
C ASP A 302 15.88 17.82 -13.37
N PRO A 303 16.09 18.79 -12.46
CA PRO A 303 16.65 18.54 -11.12
C PRO A 303 15.76 17.69 -10.24
N PHE A 304 14.50 17.45 -10.64
CA PHE A 304 13.60 16.52 -9.96
C PHE A 304 14.10 15.08 -10.01
N PHE A 305 14.81 14.67 -11.07
CA PHE A 305 15.32 13.31 -11.20
C PHE A 305 16.73 13.18 -10.61
N PRO A 306 17.01 12.14 -9.82
CA PRO A 306 18.37 11.86 -9.38
C PRO A 306 19.27 11.50 -10.57
N ARG A 307 20.51 12.00 -10.55
CA ARG A 307 21.49 11.81 -11.64
C ARG A 307 21.68 10.36 -12.08
N LEU A 308 21.61 9.40 -11.14
CA LEU A 308 21.75 7.98 -11.44
C LEU A 308 20.72 7.49 -12.47
N LEU A 309 19.46 7.94 -12.37
CA LEU A 309 18.42 7.56 -13.32
C LEU A 309 18.75 8.09 -14.72
N GLY A 310 19.15 9.36 -14.83
CA GLY A 310 19.55 9.94 -16.11
C GLY A 310 20.75 9.23 -16.74
N GLN A 311 21.79 8.93 -15.95
CA GLN A 311 22.99 8.23 -16.43
C GLN A 311 22.69 6.82 -16.95
N LEU A 312 21.92 6.03 -16.20
CA LEU A 312 21.55 4.69 -16.62
C LEU A 312 20.55 4.72 -17.80
N ALA A 313 19.69 5.74 -17.87
CA ALA A 313 18.85 5.97 -19.04
C ALA A 313 19.70 6.27 -20.29
N THR A 314 20.75 7.10 -20.19
CA THR A 314 21.69 7.36 -21.30
C THR A 314 22.31 6.06 -21.80
N VAL A 315 22.91 5.26 -20.90
CA VAL A 315 23.53 3.98 -21.26
C VAL A 315 22.51 3.03 -21.89
N GLY A 316 21.29 2.98 -21.34
CA GLY A 316 20.22 2.13 -21.85
C GLY A 316 19.71 2.55 -23.22
N GLU A 317 19.65 3.85 -23.48
CA GLU A 317 19.22 4.42 -24.75
C GLU A 317 20.28 4.21 -25.84
N GLU A 318 21.57 4.44 -25.54
CA GLU A 318 22.69 4.22 -26.46
C GLU A 318 22.90 2.73 -26.80
N SER A 319 22.68 1.84 -25.83
CA SER A 319 22.83 0.38 -26.02
C SER A 319 21.56 -0.34 -26.46
N GLY A 320 20.43 0.37 -26.57
CA GLY A 320 19.12 -0.23 -26.87
C GLY A 320 18.56 -1.14 -25.75
N ALA A 321 19.13 -1.08 -24.54
CA ALA A 321 18.77 -1.90 -23.37
C ALA A 321 18.14 -1.07 -22.24
N LEU A 322 17.30 -0.08 -22.60
CA LEU A 322 16.67 0.83 -21.64
C LEU A 322 15.78 0.10 -20.61
N ASP A 323 15.09 -0.96 -21.03
CA ASP A 323 14.29 -1.82 -20.16
C ASP A 323 15.13 -2.40 -19.00
N LYS A 324 16.29 -2.97 -19.30
CA LYS A 324 17.21 -3.53 -18.31
C LYS A 324 17.79 -2.45 -17.39
N MET A 325 18.13 -1.28 -17.95
CA MET A 325 18.68 -0.19 -17.16
C MET A 325 17.64 0.42 -16.20
N LEU A 326 16.38 0.55 -16.62
CA LEU A 326 15.29 1.00 -15.73
C LEU A 326 15.04 0.02 -14.59
N LEU A 327 15.04 -1.30 -14.87
CA LEU A 327 14.95 -2.33 -13.82
C LEU A 327 16.13 -2.24 -12.85
N LYS A 328 17.35 -1.99 -13.35
CA LYS A 328 18.54 -1.81 -12.52
C LYS A 328 18.46 -0.57 -11.62
N VAL A 329 17.95 0.54 -12.14
CA VAL A 329 17.68 1.75 -11.33
C VAL A 329 16.68 1.44 -10.21
N ALA A 330 15.59 0.73 -10.54
CA ALA A 330 14.59 0.35 -9.56
C ALA A 330 15.18 -0.49 -8.42
N ASP A 331 15.98 -1.51 -8.75
CA ASP A 331 16.64 -2.36 -7.75
C ASP A 331 17.62 -1.58 -6.85
N GLN A 332 18.36 -0.63 -7.44
CA GLN A 332 19.26 0.22 -6.67
C GLN A 332 18.49 1.14 -5.73
N TYR A 333 17.40 1.76 -6.19
CA TYR A 333 16.57 2.61 -5.34
C TYR A 333 15.86 1.82 -4.24
N GLU A 334 15.36 0.62 -4.52
CA GLU A 334 14.80 -0.25 -3.47
C GLU A 334 15.86 -0.62 -2.42
N THR A 335 17.08 -0.93 -2.85
CA THR A 335 18.19 -1.20 -1.92
C THR A 335 18.51 0.02 -1.06
N ASP A 336 18.56 1.21 -1.66
CA ASP A 336 18.77 2.47 -0.94
C ASP A 336 17.63 2.76 0.05
N ILE A 337 16.37 2.51 -0.34
CA ILE A 337 15.19 2.67 0.51
C ILE A 337 15.27 1.72 1.69
N GLN A 338 15.61 0.45 1.46
CA GLN A 338 15.76 -0.53 2.54
C GLN A 338 16.84 -0.12 3.55
N LYS A 339 17.99 0.38 3.07
CA LYS A 339 19.05 0.91 3.93
C LYS A 339 18.60 2.14 4.71
N ALA A 340 17.95 3.10 4.04
CA ALA A 340 17.44 4.30 4.69
C ALA A 340 16.38 3.98 5.75
N THR A 341 15.44 3.07 5.46
CA THR A 341 14.43 2.62 6.43
C THR A 341 15.08 1.95 7.64
N ARG A 342 16.06 1.06 7.45
CA ARG A 342 16.78 0.43 8.56
C ARG A 342 17.51 1.46 9.43
N ASN A 343 18.21 2.40 8.81
CA ASN A 343 18.92 3.47 9.54
C ASN A 343 17.95 4.38 10.30
N LEU A 344 16.79 4.70 9.73
CA LEU A 344 15.77 5.50 10.38
C LEU A 344 15.24 4.77 11.62
N VAL A 345 14.91 3.48 11.49
CA VAL A 345 14.46 2.64 12.60
C VAL A 345 15.52 2.52 13.69
N SER A 346 16.80 2.32 13.32
CA SER A 346 17.88 2.17 14.30
C SER A 346 18.18 3.45 15.08
N VAL A 347 17.96 4.63 14.47
CA VAL A 347 18.11 5.92 15.16
C VAL A 347 16.88 6.25 16.01
N PHE A 348 15.70 5.81 15.58
CA PHE A 348 14.45 6.06 16.28
C PHE A 348 14.46 5.46 17.69
N GLU A 349 15.03 4.27 17.86
CA GLU A 349 15.06 3.57 19.16
C GLU A 349 15.84 4.32 20.25
N PRO A 350 17.13 4.69 20.07
CA PRO A 350 17.86 5.49 21.06
C PRO A 350 17.21 6.83 21.36
N VAL A 351 16.68 7.51 20.32
CA VAL A 351 15.99 8.79 20.49
C VAL A 351 14.74 8.60 21.35
N MET A 352 13.95 7.57 21.08
CA MET A 352 12.75 7.26 21.88
C MET A 352 13.11 6.92 23.33
N ILE A 353 14.14 6.11 23.56
CA ILE A 353 14.58 5.78 24.92
C ILE A 353 15.03 7.05 25.66
N LEU A 354 15.81 7.92 25.01
CA LEU A 354 16.30 9.16 25.62
C LEU A 354 15.15 10.12 25.92
N VAL A 355 14.20 10.29 24.99
CA VAL A 355 13.04 11.18 25.17
C VAL A 355 12.10 10.62 26.24
N MET A 356 11.72 9.35 26.18
CA MET A 356 10.83 8.72 27.17
C MET A 356 11.50 8.64 28.55
N GLY A 357 12.77 8.25 28.60
CA GLY A 357 13.55 8.21 29.82
C GLY A 357 13.76 9.59 30.43
N GLY A 358 13.97 10.62 29.61
CA GLY A 358 14.03 12.01 30.06
C GLY A 358 12.70 12.50 30.63
N LEU A 359 11.58 12.20 29.95
CA LEU A 359 10.24 12.57 30.43
C LEU A 359 9.88 11.85 31.74
N ILE A 360 10.04 10.53 31.79
CA ILE A 360 9.77 9.72 32.99
C ILE A 360 10.75 10.10 34.11
N GLY A 361 12.02 10.27 33.81
CA GLY A 361 13.04 10.70 34.78
C GLY A 361 12.70 12.05 35.39
N THR A 362 12.23 13.01 34.58
CA THR A 362 11.75 14.31 35.08
C THR A 362 10.57 14.13 36.04
N VAL A 363 9.65 13.21 35.73
CA VAL A 363 8.53 12.88 36.62
C VAL A 363 9.04 12.29 37.94
N VAL A 364 9.94 11.31 37.89
CA VAL A 364 10.49 10.64 39.09
C VAL A 364 11.28 11.62 39.96
N VAL A 365 12.15 12.44 39.38
CA VAL A 365 12.91 13.47 40.13
C VAL A 365 11.97 14.47 40.78
N SER A 366 10.90 14.87 40.08
CA SER A 366 9.87 15.73 40.64
C SER A 366 9.19 15.10 41.85
N MET A 367 8.86 13.80 41.76
CA MET A 367 8.26 13.03 42.85
C MET A 367 9.22 12.85 44.04
N LEU A 368 10.50 12.54 43.80
CA LEU A 368 11.50 12.40 44.86
C LEU A 368 11.80 13.72 45.55
N SER A 369 11.92 14.81 44.79
CA SER A 369 12.09 16.16 45.34
C SER A 369 10.90 16.52 46.24
N ALA A 370 9.70 16.15 45.80
CA ALA A 370 8.50 16.23 46.61
C ALA A 370 8.67 15.45 47.93
N ILE A 371 9.00 14.16 47.87
CA ILE A 371 9.15 13.34 49.09
C ILE A 371 10.22 13.90 50.04
N PHE A 372 11.36 14.39 49.54
CA PHE A 372 12.41 14.94 50.39
C PHE A 372 12.04 16.29 51.03
N SER A 373 11.30 17.16 50.31
CA SER A 373 10.75 18.41 50.87
C SER A 373 9.86 18.16 52.10
N ILE A 374 9.24 16.98 52.18
CA ILE A 374 8.42 16.56 53.32
C ILE A 374 9.29 16.14 54.52
N ASN A 375 10.47 15.57 54.27
CA ASN A 375 11.32 14.96 55.29
C ASN A 375 12.37 15.91 55.88
N ASP A 376 12.72 16.99 55.20
CA ASP A 376 13.69 18.00 55.67
C ASP A 376 13.06 19.06 56.61
N MET A 377 11.83 18.85 57.09
CA MET A 377 11.21 19.73 58.08
C MET A 377 11.71 19.41 59.49
N PRO A 378 12.29 20.38 60.23
CA PRO A 378 12.54 20.20 61.66
C PRO A 378 11.19 20.00 62.36
N LEU A 379 11.10 18.92 63.14
CA LEU A 379 9.95 18.53 63.96
C LEU A 379 9.36 19.68 64.79
#